data_AF-A0A7S0QME6-F1
#
_entry.id   AF-A0A7S0QME6-F1
#
_cell.length_a   1.000
_cell.length_b   1.000
_cell.length_c   1.000
_cell.angle_alpha   90.00
_cell.angle_beta   90.00
_cell.angle_gamma   90.00
#
_symmetry.space_group_name_H-M   'P 1'
#
loop_
_entity.id
_entity.type
_entity.pdbx_description
1 polymer ?
#
loop_
_entity_poly.entity_id
_entity_poly.type
_entity_poly.pdbx_seq_one_letter_code
_entity_poly.pdbx_strand_id
1 'polypeptide(L)'
;RLSQELVDFGCHGVDEVERLWATDYRERRAITGFLKDRSIGSKRLISMPDRVTNTINQEDGLIMRPSVISGYEKPLESQAEWWDAWVHYIFHTPVKILDRLSPGVYRSLPVCSLIRPISRAKYPLLSEAEEAVSVPLQILFLAIFDAVWLRILHGIAGGRWHPIKLSLFESFRKNKIARVIRILSRSYADSHVIFLQARS
;
A
#
# COMPACT_ATOMS: atom_id res chain seq x y z
N ARG A 1 16.93 9.86 4.78
CA ARG A 1 15.53 10.26 5.08
C ARG A 1 14.70 9.08 5.57
N LEU A 2 14.46 8.04 4.76
CA LEU A 2 13.62 6.91 5.19
C LEU A 2 14.11 6.28 6.51
N SER A 3 15.41 6.05 6.65
CA SER A 3 16.00 5.46 7.84
C SER A 3 15.76 6.31 9.09
N GLN A 4 15.85 7.63 8.96
CA GLN A 4 15.54 8.55 10.06
C GLN A 4 14.08 8.44 10.48
N GLU A 5 13.15 8.46 9.52
CA GLU A 5 11.71 8.26 9.79
C GLU A 5 11.42 6.93 10.48
N LEU A 6 12.13 5.86 10.08
CA LEU A 6 12.02 4.54 10.71
C LEU A 6 12.54 4.55 12.15
N VAL A 7 13.68 5.20 12.41
CA VAL A 7 14.25 5.36 13.76
C VAL A 7 13.33 6.20 14.64
N ASP A 8 12.84 7.33 14.14
CA ASP A 8 11.97 8.24 14.88
C ASP A 8 10.63 7.57 15.22
N PHE A 9 10.13 6.70 14.35
CA PHE A 9 8.96 5.87 14.62
C PHE A 9 9.22 4.72 15.63
N GLY A 10 10.48 4.43 15.93
CA GLY A 10 10.88 3.37 16.86
C GLY A 10 11.02 1.98 16.24
N CYS A 11 11.30 1.89 14.94
CA CYS A 11 11.65 0.61 14.31
C CYS A 11 13.02 0.12 14.81
N HIS A 12 13.13 -1.19 15.02
CA HIS A 12 14.41 -1.84 15.31
C HIS A 12 15.07 -2.37 14.03
N GLY A 13 16.40 -2.48 14.04
CA GLY A 13 17.16 -3.06 12.94
C GLY A 13 17.20 -2.21 11.66
N VAL A 14 17.07 -0.88 11.79
CA VAL A 14 17.12 0.05 10.65
C VAL A 14 18.47 -0.03 9.92
N ASP A 15 19.58 -0.17 10.65
CA ASP A 15 20.93 -0.31 10.07
C ASP A 15 21.05 -1.53 9.15
N GLU A 16 20.39 -2.64 9.50
CA GLU A 16 20.37 -3.84 8.67
C GLU A 16 19.54 -3.61 7.39
N VAL A 17 18.44 -2.86 7.47
CA VAL A 17 17.65 -2.48 6.29
C VAL A 17 18.43 -1.53 5.38
N GLU A 18 19.20 -0.60 5.94
CA GLU A 18 20.13 0.24 5.17
C GLU A 18 21.21 -0.60 4.49
N ARG A 19 21.80 -1.55 5.21
CA ARG A 19 22.80 -2.47 4.66
C ARG A 19 22.22 -3.28 3.50
N LEU A 20 21.02 -3.84 3.67
CA LEU A 20 20.32 -4.59 2.63
C LEU A 20 20.01 -3.72 1.40
N TRP A 21 19.59 -2.47 1.61
CA TRP A 21 19.43 -1.52 0.52
C TRP A 21 20.74 -1.29 -0.23
N ALA A 22 21.82 -0.97 0.49
CA ALA A 22 23.11 -0.62 -0.09
C ALA A 22 23.79 -1.79 -0.82
N THR A 23 23.60 -3.02 -0.34
CA THR A 23 24.33 -4.19 -0.84
C THR A 23 23.55 -5.04 -1.83
N ASP A 24 22.22 -4.96 -1.83
CA ASP A 24 21.37 -5.79 -2.70
C ASP A 24 20.42 -4.91 -3.52
N TYR A 25 19.47 -4.24 -2.87
CA TYR A 25 18.29 -3.71 -3.58
C TYR A 25 18.56 -2.47 -4.44
N ARG A 26 19.54 -1.63 -4.08
CA ARG A 26 19.83 -0.37 -4.80
C ARG A 26 20.23 -0.60 -6.26
N GLU A 27 21.01 -1.65 -6.53
CA GLU A 27 21.58 -1.93 -7.84
C GLU A 27 20.69 -2.84 -8.71
N ARG A 28 19.58 -3.34 -8.16
CA ARG A 28 18.66 -4.19 -8.91
C ARG A 28 17.98 -3.39 -10.02
N ARG A 29 17.90 -4.01 -11.20
CA ARG A 29 17.06 -3.50 -12.28
C ARG A 29 15.60 -3.48 -11.84
N ALA A 30 14.97 -2.31 -11.88
CA ALA A 30 13.60 -2.09 -11.43
C ALA A 30 12.58 -3.15 -11.90
N ILE A 31 12.57 -3.49 -13.19
CA ILE A 31 11.61 -4.46 -13.73
C ILE A 31 12.11 -5.89 -13.57
N THR A 32 13.28 -6.22 -14.13
CA THR A 32 13.75 -7.61 -14.21
C THR A 32 14.34 -8.13 -12.90
N GLY A 33 14.87 -7.25 -12.04
CA GLY A 33 15.50 -7.61 -10.77
C GLY A 33 14.62 -7.38 -9.54
N PHE A 34 13.56 -6.57 -9.64
CA PHE A 34 12.63 -6.33 -8.54
C PHE A 34 11.20 -6.81 -8.88
N LEU A 35 10.51 -6.19 -9.85
CA LEU A 35 9.10 -6.53 -10.11
C LEU A 35 8.89 -7.99 -10.59
N LYS A 36 9.81 -8.55 -11.37
CA LYS A 36 9.72 -9.93 -11.89
C LYS A 36 10.33 -10.97 -10.96
N ASP A 37 10.94 -10.57 -9.84
CA ASP A 37 11.54 -11.50 -8.89
C ASP A 37 10.44 -12.22 -8.09
N ARG A 38 10.26 -13.52 -8.36
CA ARG A 38 9.26 -14.34 -7.68
C ARG A 38 9.55 -14.51 -6.18
N SER A 39 10.80 -14.42 -5.76
CA SER A 39 11.18 -14.56 -4.35
C SER A 39 10.62 -13.40 -3.52
N ILE A 40 10.67 -12.17 -4.04
CA ILE A 40 10.11 -10.97 -3.41
C ILE A 40 8.61 -11.12 -3.17
N GLY A 41 7.87 -11.55 -4.19
CA GLY A 41 6.42 -11.76 -4.09
C GLY A 41 6.07 -12.83 -3.05
N SER A 42 6.86 -13.90 -2.98
CA SER A 42 6.61 -15.04 -2.10
C SER A 42 6.88 -14.72 -0.62
N LYS A 43 7.76 -13.77 -0.33
CA LYS A 43 8.03 -13.25 1.04
C LYS A 43 6.92 -12.35 1.59
N ARG A 44 5.99 -11.90 0.73
CA ARG A 44 4.84 -11.05 1.10
C ARG A 44 5.20 -9.66 1.66
N LEU A 45 6.46 -9.25 1.56
CA LEU A 45 6.98 -7.95 2.04
C LEU A 45 6.30 -6.72 1.41
N ILE A 46 5.70 -6.87 0.22
CA ILE A 46 4.91 -5.81 -0.44
C ILE A 46 3.41 -6.01 -0.17
N SER A 47 2.91 -7.23 -0.36
CA SER A 47 1.46 -7.48 -0.33
C SER A 47 0.84 -7.36 1.07
N MET A 48 1.58 -7.61 2.14
CA MET A 48 1.07 -7.47 3.50
C MET A 48 0.89 -6.00 3.92
N PRO A 49 1.90 -5.12 3.78
CA PRO A 49 1.68 -3.71 4.07
C PRO A 49 0.71 -3.08 3.06
N ASP A 50 0.67 -3.53 1.80
CA ASP A 50 -0.29 -3.03 0.81
C ASP A 50 -1.74 -3.20 1.25
N ARG A 51 -2.10 -4.37 1.81
CA ARG A 51 -3.46 -4.68 2.30
C ARG A 51 -3.99 -3.70 3.35
N VAL A 52 -3.10 -3.12 4.14
CA VAL A 52 -3.48 -2.26 5.28
C VAL A 52 -3.18 -0.79 5.04
N THR A 53 -2.40 -0.46 4.01
CA THR A 53 -1.99 0.92 3.72
C THR A 53 -2.49 1.45 2.37
N ASN A 54 -3.03 0.64 1.46
CA ASN A 54 -3.39 1.17 0.13
C ASN A 54 -4.60 2.12 0.15
N THR A 55 -5.64 1.74 0.88
CA THR A 55 -6.87 2.53 1.09
C THR A 55 -7.38 2.25 2.49
N ILE A 56 -7.50 3.30 3.29
CA ILE A 56 -7.92 3.23 4.68
C ILE A 56 -9.27 3.91 4.79
N ASN A 57 -10.27 3.14 5.23
CA ASN A 57 -11.58 3.67 5.57
C ASN A 57 -11.50 4.44 6.90
N GLN A 58 -12.02 5.66 6.91
CA GLN A 58 -12.20 6.50 8.09
C GLN A 58 -13.65 6.99 8.11
N GLU A 59 -14.12 7.48 9.24
CA GLU A 59 -15.47 8.07 9.37
C GLU A 59 -15.69 9.20 8.35
N ASP A 60 -14.67 10.04 8.16
CA ASP A 60 -14.73 11.24 7.32
C ASP A 60 -14.37 10.97 5.85
N GLY A 61 -14.10 9.71 5.46
CA GLY A 61 -13.83 9.34 4.08
C GLY A 61 -12.73 8.30 3.90
N LEU A 62 -12.08 8.34 2.73
CA LEU A 62 -11.04 7.41 2.35
C LEU A 62 -9.69 8.11 2.33
N ILE A 63 -8.70 7.52 3.00
CA ILE A 63 -7.31 7.96 2.91
C ILE A 63 -6.58 6.97 2.00
N MET A 64 -5.95 7.47 0.93
CA MET A 64 -5.33 6.63 -0.10
C MET A 64 -3.83 6.89 -0.18
N ARG A 65 -3.03 5.82 -0.30
CA ARG A 65 -1.56 5.92 -0.41
C ARG A 65 -1.15 6.64 -1.68
N PRO A 66 -0.19 7.57 -1.67
CA PRO A 66 0.39 8.17 -2.88
C PRO A 66 1.08 7.11 -3.75
N SER A 67 0.31 6.47 -4.63
CA SER A 67 0.80 5.39 -5.48
C SER A 67 0.00 5.31 -6.77
N VAL A 68 0.56 4.56 -7.72
CA VAL A 68 -0.07 4.27 -9.00
C VAL A 68 -1.30 3.36 -8.85
N ILE A 69 -1.30 2.48 -7.85
CA ILE A 69 -2.31 1.43 -7.67
C ILE A 69 -3.47 1.82 -6.75
N SER A 70 -3.42 3.01 -6.16
CA SER A 70 -4.49 3.58 -5.34
C SER A 70 -5.29 4.65 -6.09
N GLY A 71 -6.45 5.01 -5.56
CA GLY A 71 -7.22 6.16 -6.03
C GLY A 71 -6.68 7.53 -5.57
N TYR A 72 -5.40 7.64 -5.17
CA TYR A 72 -4.81 8.92 -4.77
C TYR A 72 -5.02 9.99 -5.84
N GLU A 73 -5.63 11.11 -5.43
CA GLU A 73 -6.17 12.12 -6.34
C GLU A 73 -5.16 13.23 -6.68
N LYS A 74 -4.30 13.60 -5.73
CA LYS A 74 -3.34 14.69 -5.95
C LYS A 74 -2.32 14.29 -7.03
N PRO A 75 -1.87 15.22 -7.88
CA PRO A 75 -0.85 14.96 -8.88
C PRO A 75 0.44 14.40 -8.24
N LEU A 76 1.11 13.53 -8.97
CA LEU A 76 2.41 12.96 -8.63
C LEU A 76 3.36 13.25 -9.80
N GLU A 77 3.70 14.52 -10.02
CA GLU A 77 4.32 14.96 -11.28
C GLU A 77 5.81 14.60 -11.36
N SER A 78 6.45 14.46 -10.20
CA SER A 78 7.85 14.06 -10.10
C SER A 78 8.09 12.98 -9.05
N GLN A 79 9.25 12.33 -9.14
CA GLN A 79 9.67 11.34 -8.14
C GLN A 79 9.95 12.00 -6.78
N ALA A 80 10.37 13.27 -6.76
CA ALA A 80 10.60 14.01 -5.53
C ALA A 80 9.28 14.34 -4.81
N GLU A 81 8.31 14.91 -5.53
CA GLU A 81 6.97 15.20 -4.99
C GLU A 81 6.27 13.94 -4.49
N TRP A 82 6.37 12.85 -5.26
CA TRP A 82 5.86 11.55 -4.81
C TRP A 82 6.54 11.11 -3.52
N TRP A 83 7.86 11.23 -3.42
CA TRP A 83 8.59 10.80 -2.24
C TRP A 83 8.18 11.59 -1.00
N ASP A 84 8.02 12.90 -1.12
CA ASP A 84 7.50 13.76 -0.04
C ASP A 84 6.09 13.34 0.39
N ALA A 85 5.18 13.18 -0.57
CA ALA A 85 3.82 12.76 -0.30
C ALA A 85 3.78 11.37 0.34
N TRP A 86 4.58 10.42 -0.15
CA TRP A 86 4.62 9.03 0.31
C TRP A 86 5.17 8.93 1.73
N VAL A 87 6.27 9.63 2.05
CA VAL A 87 6.82 9.66 3.41
C VAL A 87 5.83 10.31 4.37
N HIS A 88 5.23 11.45 3.99
CA HIS A 88 4.20 12.09 4.79
C HIS A 88 3.00 11.16 5.02
N TYR A 89 2.57 10.42 3.99
CA TYR A 89 1.50 9.44 4.11
C TYR A 89 1.82 8.34 5.12
N ILE A 90 3.00 7.73 5.02
CA ILE A 90 3.34 6.57 5.86
C ILE A 90 3.60 6.97 7.31
N PHE A 91 4.35 8.05 7.56
CA PHE A 91 4.86 8.37 8.90
C PHE A 91 4.09 9.48 9.62
N HIS A 92 3.39 10.35 8.88
CA HIS A 92 2.83 11.58 9.44
C HIS A 92 1.32 11.69 9.30
N THR A 93 0.69 10.89 8.43
CA THR A 93 -0.77 10.91 8.27
C THR A 93 -1.45 10.15 9.41
N PRO A 94 -2.24 10.82 10.26
CA PRO A 94 -2.95 10.17 11.34
C PRO A 94 -4.12 9.34 10.81
N VAL A 95 -4.31 8.16 11.39
CA VAL A 95 -5.46 7.29 11.15
C VAL A 95 -6.08 6.90 12.49
N LYS A 96 -7.40 6.93 12.57
CA LYS A 96 -8.15 6.44 13.73
C LYS A 96 -8.11 4.91 13.73
N ILE A 97 -7.55 4.34 14.78
CA ILE A 97 -7.44 2.90 15.00
C ILE A 97 -8.19 2.57 16.29
N LEU A 98 -9.08 1.58 16.23
CA LEU A 98 -9.73 1.05 17.42
C LEU A 98 -8.69 0.39 18.33
N ASP A 99 -8.62 0.83 19.57
CA ASP A 99 -7.77 0.21 20.58
C ASP A 99 -8.30 -1.19 20.91
N ARG A 100 -7.47 -2.20 20.68
CA ARG A 100 -7.82 -3.59 20.96
C ARG A 100 -7.86 -3.90 22.46
N LEU A 101 -7.16 -3.10 23.28
CA LEU A 101 -7.07 -3.26 24.72
C LEU A 101 -8.12 -2.43 25.46
N SER A 102 -8.79 -1.52 24.77
CA SER A 102 -9.79 -0.62 25.36
C SER A 102 -10.98 -0.49 24.41
N PRO A 103 -12.01 -1.35 24.57
CA PRO A 103 -13.19 -1.33 23.72
C PRO A 103 -13.82 0.07 23.67
N GLY A 104 -14.07 0.58 22.45
CA GLY A 104 -14.66 1.89 22.23
C GLY A 104 -13.69 3.07 22.26
N VAL A 105 -12.41 2.86 22.58
CA VAL A 105 -11.38 3.90 22.53
C VAL A 105 -10.70 3.90 21.16
N TYR A 106 -10.67 5.04 20.49
CA TYR A 106 -9.91 5.23 19.27
C TYR A 106 -8.59 5.95 19.56
N ARG A 107 -7.51 5.48 18.96
CA ARG A 107 -6.22 6.16 18.96
C ARG A 107 -5.94 6.73 17.57
N SER A 108 -5.38 7.93 17.53
CA SER A 108 -4.83 8.52 16.32
C SER A 108 -3.36 8.13 16.21
N LEU A 109 -3.02 7.28 15.24
CA LEU A 109 -1.66 6.78 15.02
C LEU A 109 -1.26 6.97 13.55
N PRO A 110 0.04 7.08 13.23
CA PRO A 110 0.47 7.16 11.84
C PRO A 110 0.22 5.86 11.09
N VAL A 111 0.08 5.94 9.75
CA VAL A 111 -0.23 4.79 8.88
C VAL A 111 0.74 3.62 9.07
N CYS A 112 2.04 3.87 9.27
CA CYS A 112 3.05 2.84 9.52
C CYS A 112 2.71 1.94 10.73
N SER A 113 1.93 2.43 11.70
CA SER A 113 1.45 1.65 12.85
C SER A 113 0.50 0.50 12.48
N LEU A 114 -0.08 0.54 11.27
CA LEU A 114 -0.92 -0.54 10.74
C LEU A 114 -0.09 -1.73 10.25
N ILE A 115 1.19 -1.51 9.93
CA ILE A 115 2.09 -2.55 9.42
C ILE A 115 2.51 -3.43 10.59
N ARG A 116 2.26 -4.74 10.45
CA ARG A 116 2.59 -5.73 11.47
C ARG A 116 3.83 -6.53 11.05
N PRO A 117 4.63 -7.03 12.02
CA PRO A 117 5.66 -8.00 11.73
C PRO A 117 5.08 -9.20 10.97
N ILE A 118 5.87 -9.75 10.05
CA ILE A 118 5.52 -10.97 9.33
C ILE A 118 6.45 -12.08 9.78
N SER A 119 5.89 -13.28 9.97
CA SER A 119 6.64 -14.40 10.55
C SER A 119 6.96 -15.48 9.53
N ARG A 120 8.14 -16.11 9.69
CA ARG A 120 8.57 -17.29 8.93
C ARG A 120 7.65 -18.48 9.09
N ALA A 121 7.05 -18.64 10.27
CA ALA A 121 6.08 -19.71 10.52
C ALA A 121 4.92 -19.66 9.52
N LYS A 122 4.52 -18.46 9.10
CA LYS A 122 3.46 -18.23 8.10
C LYS A 122 4.02 -18.07 6.68
N TYR A 123 5.23 -17.52 6.53
CA TYR A 123 5.87 -17.26 5.25
C TYR A 123 7.30 -17.84 5.24
N PRO A 124 7.46 -19.14 4.95
CA PRO A 124 8.72 -19.87 5.16
C PRO A 124 9.92 -19.37 4.32
N LEU A 125 9.68 -18.56 3.30
CA LEU A 125 10.71 -18.00 2.42
C LEU A 125 11.37 -16.73 2.98
N LEU A 126 10.87 -16.20 4.11
CA LEU A 126 11.60 -15.19 4.88
C LEU A 126 12.83 -15.82 5.51
N SER A 127 13.96 -15.13 5.46
CA SER A 127 15.10 -15.48 6.30
C SER A 127 14.87 -15.01 7.74
N GLU A 128 15.65 -15.54 8.68
CA GLU A 128 15.61 -15.10 10.09
C GLU A 128 15.95 -13.62 10.24
N ALA A 129 16.96 -13.15 9.50
CA ALA A 129 17.33 -11.76 9.46
C ALA A 129 16.19 -10.89 8.92
N GLU A 130 15.50 -11.33 7.87
CA GLU A 130 14.36 -10.60 7.31
C GLU A 130 13.15 -10.55 8.25
N GLU A 131 12.88 -11.63 9.00
CA GLU A 131 11.82 -11.65 10.01
C GLU A 131 12.11 -10.65 11.14
N ALA A 132 13.36 -10.60 11.61
CA ALA A 132 13.79 -9.71 12.69
C ALA A 132 13.62 -8.22 12.34
N VAL A 133 13.78 -7.85 11.07
CA VAL A 133 13.61 -6.46 10.59
C VAL A 133 12.37 -6.29 9.70
N SER A 134 11.39 -7.16 9.85
CA SER A 134 10.30 -7.30 8.87
C SER A 134 9.44 -6.05 8.69
N VAL A 135 9.24 -5.22 9.72
CA VAL A 135 8.47 -3.97 9.60
C VAL A 135 9.21 -2.91 8.75
N PRO A 136 10.44 -2.47 9.10
CA PRO A 136 11.17 -1.52 8.26
C PRO A 136 11.46 -2.08 6.86
N LEU A 137 11.67 -3.40 6.74
CA LEU A 137 11.85 -4.05 5.43
C LEU A 137 10.58 -4.01 4.57
N GLN A 138 9.39 -4.24 5.15
CA GLN A 138 8.11 -4.08 4.47
C GLN A 138 7.93 -2.64 3.94
N ILE A 139 8.28 -1.64 4.74
CA ILE A 139 8.17 -0.22 4.37
C ILE A 139 9.12 0.10 3.20
N LEU A 140 10.38 -0.35 3.27
CA LEU A 140 11.33 -0.19 2.16
C LEU A 140 10.81 -0.84 0.87
N PHE A 141 10.33 -2.08 0.96
CA PHE A 141 9.84 -2.82 -0.21
C PHE A 141 8.61 -2.16 -0.84
N LEU A 142 7.71 -1.64 0.00
CA LEU A 142 6.55 -0.90 -0.48
C LEU A 142 6.96 0.40 -1.18
N ALA A 143 7.93 1.14 -0.63
CA ALA A 143 8.48 2.34 -1.26
C ALA A 143 9.11 2.03 -2.62
N ILE A 144 9.94 0.99 -2.71
CA ILE A 144 10.57 0.58 -3.97
C ILE A 144 9.50 0.20 -5.00
N PHE A 145 8.50 -0.59 -4.59
CA PHE A 145 7.41 -1.01 -5.47
C PHE A 145 6.65 0.18 -6.07
N ASP A 146 6.22 1.11 -5.21
CA ASP A 146 5.48 2.30 -5.64
C ASP A 146 6.36 3.21 -6.53
N ALA A 147 7.64 3.40 -6.18
CA ALA A 147 8.60 4.19 -6.96
C ALA A 147 8.81 3.63 -8.38
N VAL A 148 8.95 2.30 -8.48
CA VAL A 148 9.16 1.63 -9.76
C VAL A 148 7.94 1.81 -10.66
N TRP A 149 6.73 1.62 -10.14
CA TRP A 149 5.51 1.82 -10.92
C TRP A 149 5.35 3.26 -11.39
N LEU A 150 5.62 4.22 -10.50
CA LEU A 150 5.57 5.63 -10.86
C LEU A 150 6.55 5.94 -12.00
N ARG A 151 7.80 5.48 -11.90
CA ARG A 151 8.81 5.66 -12.94
C ARG A 151 8.39 5.04 -14.28
N ILE A 152 7.80 3.84 -14.25
CA ILE A 152 7.30 3.17 -15.46
C ILE A 152 6.22 4.01 -16.13
N LEU A 153 5.21 4.47 -15.38
CA LEU A 153 4.11 5.24 -15.96
C LEU A 153 4.54 6.62 -16.43
N HIS A 154 5.45 7.29 -15.72
CA HIS A 154 6.08 8.51 -16.23
C HIS A 154 6.84 8.28 -17.52
N GLY A 155 7.60 7.19 -17.63
CA GLY A 155 8.33 6.86 -18.85
C GLY A 155 7.43 6.56 -20.05
N ILE A 156 6.27 5.93 -19.83
CA ILE A 156 5.36 5.50 -20.92
C ILE A 156 4.39 6.61 -21.33
N ALA A 157 3.80 7.32 -20.37
CA ALA A 157 2.67 8.21 -20.63
C ALA A 157 2.90 9.66 -20.19
N GLY A 158 4.03 9.97 -19.53
CA GLY A 158 4.28 11.28 -18.93
C GLY A 158 3.17 11.68 -17.97
N GLY A 159 2.84 12.97 -17.88
CA GLY A 159 1.76 13.45 -17.00
C GLY A 159 0.35 12.94 -17.34
N ARG A 160 0.15 12.16 -18.42
CA ARG A 160 -1.17 11.71 -18.86
C ARG A 160 -1.70 10.49 -18.11
N TRP A 161 -0.84 9.68 -17.47
CA TRP A 161 -1.30 8.46 -16.80
C TRP A 161 -2.23 8.77 -15.61
N HIS A 162 -1.97 9.84 -14.86
CA HIS A 162 -2.70 10.14 -13.63
C HIS A 162 -4.14 10.58 -13.92
N PRO A 163 -4.42 11.52 -14.85
CA PRO A 163 -5.80 11.82 -15.27
C PRO A 163 -6.56 10.60 -15.79
N ILE A 164 -5.91 9.73 -16.56
CA ILE A 164 -6.52 8.48 -17.06
C ILE A 164 -6.88 7.56 -15.89
N LYS A 165 -5.96 7.38 -14.92
CA LYS A 165 -6.22 6.60 -13.70
C LYS A 165 -7.43 7.14 -12.94
N LEU A 166 -7.50 8.45 -12.73
CA LEU A 166 -8.62 9.07 -11.99
C LEU A 166 -9.94 8.92 -12.74
N SER A 167 -9.97 9.11 -14.05
CA SER A 167 -11.16 8.89 -14.87
C SER A 167 -11.68 7.44 -14.75
N LEU A 168 -10.78 6.46 -14.76
CA LEU A 168 -11.13 5.06 -14.52
C LEU A 168 -11.65 4.85 -13.10
N PHE A 169 -10.95 5.36 -12.08
CA PHE A 169 -11.34 5.23 -10.69
C PHE A 169 -12.73 5.82 -10.42
N GLU A 170 -13.00 7.03 -10.91
CA GLU A 170 -14.32 7.66 -10.85
C GLU A 170 -15.39 6.83 -11.56
N SER A 171 -15.09 6.34 -12.76
CA SER A 171 -16.03 5.53 -13.56
C SER A 171 -16.42 4.23 -12.87
N PHE A 172 -15.46 3.59 -12.18
CA PHE A 172 -15.70 2.38 -11.39
C PHE A 172 -16.43 2.69 -10.08
N ARG A 173 -16.13 3.81 -9.42
CA ARG A 173 -16.73 4.20 -8.13
C ARG A 173 -18.15 4.74 -8.29
N LYS A 174 -18.37 5.75 -9.15
CA LYS A 174 -19.66 6.46 -9.31
C LYS A 174 -20.82 5.52 -9.69
N ASN A 175 -20.52 4.44 -10.40
CA ASN A 175 -21.56 3.55 -10.94
C ASN A 175 -21.60 2.17 -10.26
N LYS A 176 -20.82 1.91 -9.20
CA LYS A 176 -20.75 0.55 -8.64
C LYS A 176 -22.10 0.09 -8.10
N ILE A 177 -22.72 0.88 -7.20
CA ILE A 177 -24.01 0.55 -6.60
C ILE A 177 -25.10 0.54 -7.67
N ALA A 178 -25.16 1.57 -8.52
CA ALA A 178 -26.14 1.63 -9.61
C ALA A 178 -26.01 0.45 -10.60
N ARG A 179 -24.80 0.00 -10.92
CA ARG A 179 -24.58 -1.21 -11.75
C ARG A 179 -24.98 -2.48 -11.04
N VAL A 180 -24.67 -2.62 -9.75
CA VAL A 180 -25.10 -3.77 -8.95
C VAL A 180 -26.63 -3.84 -8.94
N ILE A 181 -27.31 -2.74 -8.60
CA ILE A 181 -28.77 -2.64 -8.63
C ILE A 181 -29.30 -3.02 -10.03
N ARG A 182 -28.71 -2.48 -11.09
CA ARG A 182 -29.11 -2.79 -12.48
C ARG A 182 -28.93 -4.26 -12.85
N ILE A 183 -27.86 -4.91 -12.38
CA ILE A 183 -27.61 -6.33 -12.63
C ILE A 183 -28.63 -7.17 -11.86
N LEU A 184 -28.86 -6.85 -10.59
CA LEU A 184 -29.85 -7.53 -9.76
C LEU A 184 -31.25 -7.40 -10.36
N SER A 185 -31.64 -6.20 -10.80
CA SER A 185 -32.97 -5.95 -11.37
C SER A 185 -33.19 -6.51 -12.77
N ARG A 186 -32.13 -6.83 -13.53
CA ARG A 186 -32.27 -7.41 -14.88
C ARG A 186 -32.01 -8.90 -14.95
N SER A 187 -31.01 -9.39 -14.23
CA SER A 187 -30.52 -10.77 -14.37
C SER A 187 -31.00 -11.69 -13.27
N TYR A 188 -31.45 -11.13 -12.14
CA TYR A 188 -31.86 -11.88 -10.96
C TYR A 188 -33.24 -11.43 -10.42
N ALA A 189 -34.05 -10.78 -11.27
CA ALA A 189 -35.36 -10.26 -10.88
C ALA A 189 -36.29 -11.33 -10.32
N ASP A 190 -36.23 -12.54 -10.87
CA ASP A 190 -37.07 -13.68 -10.49
C ASP A 190 -36.42 -14.59 -9.43
N SER A 191 -35.28 -14.17 -8.88
CA SER A 191 -34.60 -14.93 -7.82
C SER A 191 -35.29 -14.70 -6.48
N HIS A 192 -35.71 -15.79 -5.84
CA HIS A 192 -36.35 -15.75 -4.51
C HIS A 192 -35.39 -15.34 -3.39
N VAL A 193 -34.09 -15.62 -3.54
CA VAL A 193 -33.04 -15.31 -2.56
C VAL A 193 -31.78 -14.89 -3.32
N ILE A 194 -31.14 -13.81 -2.86
CA ILE A 194 -29.88 -13.30 -3.40
C ILE A 194 -28.88 -13.14 -2.26
N PHE A 195 -27.72 -13.77 -2.39
CA PHE A 195 -26.60 -13.60 -1.46
C PHE A 195 -25.61 -12.58 -2.01
N LEU A 196 -25.46 -11.46 -1.31
CA LEU A 196 -24.49 -10.43 -1.64
C LEU A 196 -23.33 -10.47 -0.65
N GLN A 197 -22.10 -10.42 -1.16
CA GLN A 197 -20.92 -10.22 -0.34
C GLN A 197 -20.44 -8.76 -0.48
N ALA A 198 -20.57 -7.99 0.59
CA ALA A 198 -19.84 -6.73 0.72
C ALA A 198 -18.37 -7.04 1.05
N ARG A 199 -17.44 -6.43 0.32
CA ARG A 199 -16.07 -6.29 0.83
C ARG A 199 -16.09 -5.09 1.78
N SER A 200 -16.00 -5.37 3.08
CA SER A 200 -15.64 -4.42 4.13
C SER A 200 -14.23 -3.90 3.93
#